data_AF-A0A7C5M821-F1
#
_entry.id   AF-A0A7C5M821-F1
#
_cell.length_a   1.000
_cell.length_b   1.000
_cell.length_c   1.000
_cell.angle_alpha   90.00
_cell.angle_beta   90.00
_cell.angle_gamma   90.00
#
_symmetry.space_group_name_H-M   'P 1'
#
loop_
_entity.id
_entity.type
_entity.pdbx_description
1 polymer ?
#
loop_
_entity_poly.entity_id
_entity_poly.type
_entity_poly.pdbx_seq_one_letter_code
_entity_poly.pdbx_strand_id
1 'polypeptide(L)'
;MEVLLWIGAAQSLFSAIILLLLRKDKSLANKILTAWLCIIVFEFLTTAIDFSTGIIHLTNPFLIFNPLIYFYSKALINPGYRLKWYQLWHVLPYLFVKMGSYIWGVEFIPEDFYRIDPSTWFRVTMSVISVISFIGYSAPSLVSVHRYRINL
;
A
#
# COMPACT_ATOMS: atom_id res chain seq x y z
N MET A 1 4.51 -8.36 -19.48
CA MET A 1 3.89 -7.98 -18.20
C MET A 1 4.47 -8.81 -17.05
N GLU A 2 4.46 -10.14 -17.14
CA GLU A 2 4.97 -11.03 -16.08
C GLU A 2 6.43 -10.75 -15.65
N VAL A 3 7.35 -10.52 -16.60
CA VAL A 3 8.76 -10.19 -16.29
C VAL A 3 8.89 -8.93 -15.42
N LEU A 4 8.04 -7.92 -15.62
CA LEU A 4 8.07 -6.69 -14.82
C LEU A 4 7.64 -6.96 -13.37
N LEU A 5 6.71 -7.88 -13.15
CA LEU A 5 6.26 -8.27 -11.81
C LEU A 5 7.40 -8.97 -11.05
N TRP A 6 8.11 -9.88 -11.71
CA TRP A 6 9.26 -10.57 -11.11
C TRP A 6 10.42 -9.62 -10.81
N ILE A 7 10.73 -8.68 -11.71
CA ILE A 7 11.73 -7.64 -11.47
C ILE A 7 11.32 -6.75 -10.29
N GLY A 8 10.07 -6.29 -10.25
CA GLY A 8 9.55 -5.45 -9.18
C GLY A 8 9.58 -6.15 -7.82
N ALA A 9 9.19 -7.43 -7.78
CA ALA A 9 9.27 -8.27 -6.59
C ALA A 9 10.72 -8.41 -6.10
N ALA A 10 11.65 -8.76 -7.00
CA ALA A 10 13.06 -8.92 -6.66
C ALA A 10 13.67 -7.61 -6.13
N GLN A 11 13.48 -6.49 -6.84
CA GLN A 11 14.02 -5.18 -6.43
C GLN A 11 13.49 -4.74 -5.06
N SER A 12 12.20 -4.92 -4.84
CA SER A 12 11.57 -4.54 -3.57
C SER A 12 12.04 -5.44 -2.42
N LEU A 13 12.22 -6.74 -2.69
CA LEU A 13 12.71 -7.71 -1.71
C LEU A 13 14.16 -7.43 -1.32
N PHE A 14 15.04 -7.24 -2.30
CA PHE A 14 16.44 -6.89 -2.03
C PHE A 14 16.53 -5.57 -1.26
N SER A 15 15.74 -4.57 -1.63
CA SER A 15 15.70 -3.29 -0.91
C SER A 15 15.23 -3.45 0.54
N ALA A 16 14.21 -4.29 0.78
CA ALA A 16 13.72 -4.59 2.12
C ALA A 16 14.77 -5.30 2.97
N ILE A 17 15.45 -6.30 2.40
CA ILE A 17 16.53 -7.05 3.05
C ILE A 17 17.70 -6.12 3.40
N ILE A 18 18.11 -5.26 2.47
CA ILE A 18 19.18 -4.28 2.71
C ILE A 18 18.82 -3.35 3.86
N LEU A 19 17.59 -2.79 3.86
CA LEU A 19 17.16 -1.91 4.95
C LEU A 19 17.04 -2.63 6.30
N LEU A 20 16.66 -3.91 6.29
CA LEU A 20 16.52 -4.71 7.51
C LEU A 20 17.88 -5.10 8.11
N LEU A 21 18.84 -5.51 7.27
CA LEU A 21 20.08 -6.14 7.71
C LEU A 21 21.28 -5.20 7.72
N LEU A 22 21.37 -4.26 6.77
CA LEU A 22 22.58 -3.46 6.55
C LEU A 22 22.50 -2.06 7.17
N ARG A 23 21.30 -1.51 7.40
CA ARG A 23 21.17 -0.23 8.09
C ARG A 23 21.36 -0.39 9.60
N LYS A 24 22.39 0.28 10.12
CA LYS A 24 22.65 0.39 11.57
C LYS A 24 21.62 1.24 12.29
N ASP A 25 21.08 2.26 11.62
CA ASP A 25 20.04 3.12 12.18
C ASP A 25 18.67 2.43 12.07
N LYS A 26 18.12 2.03 13.23
CA LYS A 26 16.80 1.40 13.35
C LYS A 26 15.69 2.42 13.61
N SER A 27 15.78 3.61 13.01
CA SER A 27 14.74 4.63 13.08
C SER A 27 13.37 4.09 12.68
N LEU A 28 12.30 4.67 13.24
CA LEU A 28 10.93 4.26 12.91
C LEU A 28 10.62 4.42 11.42
N ALA A 29 11.16 5.47 10.79
CA ALA A 29 11.01 5.69 9.35
C ALA A 29 11.58 4.51 8.53
N ASN A 30 12.75 4.00 8.91
CA ASN A 30 13.34 2.83 8.25
C ASN A 30 12.47 1.58 8.43
N LYS A 31 11.93 1.35 9.64
CA LYS A 31 11.01 0.23 9.89
C LYS A 31 9.74 0.31 9.04
N ILE A 32 9.14 1.50 8.94
CA ILE A 32 7.95 1.74 8.10
C ILE A 32 8.30 1.49 6.63
N LEU A 33 9.45 1.98 6.16
CA LEU A 33 9.88 1.80 4.78
C LEU A 33 10.16 0.32 4.46
N THR A 34 10.82 -0.42 5.36
CA THR A 34 11.01 -1.87 5.21
C THR A 34 9.67 -2.59 5.12
N ALA A 35 8.73 -2.29 6.01
CA ALA A 35 7.40 -2.89 5.98
C ALA A 35 6.66 -2.57 4.67
N TRP A 36 6.77 -1.33 4.18
CA TRP A 36 6.19 -0.92 2.91
C TRP A 36 6.77 -1.72 1.73
N LEU A 37 8.09 -1.90 1.68
CA LEU A 37 8.73 -2.71 0.64
C LEU A 37 8.29 -4.18 0.71
N CYS A 38 8.14 -4.75 1.90
CA CYS A 38 7.60 -6.11 2.04
C CYS A 38 6.16 -6.23 1.50
N ILE A 39 5.32 -5.21 1.72
CA ILE A 39 3.96 -5.18 1.15
C ILE A 39 4.02 -5.09 -0.39
N ILE A 40 4.94 -4.29 -0.95
CA ILE A 40 5.14 -4.20 -2.40
C ILE A 40 5.56 -5.57 -2.98
N VAL A 41 6.48 -6.28 -2.31
CA VAL A 41 6.84 -7.66 -2.69
C VAL A 41 5.62 -8.56 -2.72
N PHE A 42 4.81 -8.53 -1.66
CA PHE A 42 3.59 -9.32 -1.56
C PHE A 42 2.59 -8.99 -2.69
N GLU A 43 2.42 -7.71 -3.03
CA GLU A 43 1.56 -7.30 -4.15
C GLU A 43 2.09 -7.79 -5.50
N PHE A 44 3.39 -7.69 -5.76
CA PHE A 44 3.95 -8.23 -7.00
C PHE A 44 3.82 -9.75 -7.09
N LEU A 45 4.05 -10.48 -5.99
CA LEU A 45 3.92 -11.93 -5.96
C LEU A 45 2.47 -12.38 -6.18
N THR A 46 1.51 -11.78 -5.47
CA THR A 46 0.08 -12.10 -5.65
C THR A 46 -0.39 -11.77 -7.06
N THR A 47 0.03 -10.62 -7.61
CA THR A 47 -0.29 -10.26 -9.00
C THR A 47 0.35 -11.24 -10.00
N ALA A 48 1.58 -11.70 -9.76
CA ALA A 48 2.22 -12.69 -10.63
C ALA A 48 1.48 -14.05 -10.62
N ILE A 49 0.98 -14.47 -9.46
CA ILE A 49 0.14 -15.67 -9.32
C ILE A 49 -1.20 -15.50 -10.06
N ASP A 50 -1.83 -14.34 -9.92
CA ASP A 50 -3.05 -13.98 -10.64
C ASP A 50 -2.83 -14.05 -12.17
N PHE A 51 -1.70 -13.53 -12.66
CA PHE A 51 -1.32 -13.65 -14.08
C PHE A 51 -1.11 -15.09 -14.53
N SER A 52 -0.49 -15.94 -13.71
CA SER A 52 -0.23 -17.34 -14.08
C SER A 52 -1.49 -18.22 -14.04
N THR A 53 -2.46 -17.86 -13.21
CA THR A 53 -3.77 -18.52 -13.13
C THR A 53 -4.79 -17.98 -14.12
N GLY A 54 -4.52 -16.84 -14.76
CA GLY A 54 -5.40 -16.18 -15.71
C GLY A 54 -6.53 -15.38 -15.07
N ILE A 55 -6.56 -15.28 -13.74
CA ILE A 55 -7.59 -14.58 -12.97
C ILE A 55 -6.93 -13.43 -12.22
N ILE A 56 -7.18 -12.20 -12.67
CA ILE A 56 -6.63 -11.00 -12.03
C ILE A 56 -7.63 -10.50 -11.01
N HIS A 57 -7.33 -10.67 -9.73
CA HIS A 57 -8.21 -10.22 -8.66
C HIS A 57 -8.11 -8.70 -8.45
N LEU A 58 -9.22 -8.11 -8.02
CA LEU A 58 -9.28 -6.69 -7.71
C LEU A 58 -8.45 -6.35 -6.47
N THR A 59 -7.30 -5.71 -6.66
CA THR A 59 -6.47 -5.17 -5.57
C THR A 59 -6.39 -3.64 -5.63
N ASN A 60 -6.19 -3.01 -4.49
CA ASN A 60 -5.86 -1.59 -4.41
C ASN A 60 -4.79 -1.32 -3.34
N PRO A 61 -3.50 -1.38 -3.70
CA PRO A 61 -2.42 -1.21 -2.73
C PRO A 61 -2.31 0.23 -2.20
N PHE A 62 -2.90 1.22 -2.88
CA PHE A 62 -2.91 2.60 -2.39
C PHE A 62 -3.64 2.76 -1.05
N LEU A 63 -4.58 1.87 -0.75
CA LEU A 63 -5.27 1.86 0.55
C LEU A 63 -4.32 1.72 1.74
N ILE A 64 -3.19 1.03 1.56
CA ILE A 64 -2.14 0.92 2.58
C ILE A 64 -0.94 1.84 2.29
N PHE A 65 -0.61 2.10 1.03
CA PHE A 65 0.51 2.99 0.69
C PHE A 65 0.27 4.43 1.15
N ASN A 66 -0.96 4.93 1.04
CA ASN A 66 -1.32 6.28 1.48
C ASN A 66 -1.07 6.48 2.99
N PRO A 67 -1.60 5.62 3.90
CA PRO A 67 -1.24 5.67 5.33
C PRO A 67 0.26 5.52 5.59
N LEU A 68 0.95 4.62 4.88
CA LEU A 68 2.38 4.40 5.05
C LEU A 68 3.20 5.64 4.70
N ILE A 69 2.86 6.34 3.61
CA ILE A 69 3.46 7.62 3.23
C ILE A 69 3.31 8.63 4.37
N TYR A 70 2.12 8.75 4.93
CA TYR A 70 1.87 9.71 6.02
C TYR A 70 2.69 9.38 7.27
N PHE A 71 2.69 8.11 7.71
CA PHE A 71 3.45 7.71 8.89
C PHE A 71 4.95 7.78 8.68
N TYR A 72 5.42 7.43 7.49
CA TYR A 72 6.81 7.59 7.09
C TYR A 72 7.24 9.05 7.18
N SER A 73 6.48 9.97 6.57
CA SER A 73 6.78 11.41 6.63
C SER A 73 6.83 11.94 8.07
N LYS A 74 5.88 11.54 8.94
CA LYS A 74 5.90 11.92 10.35
C LYS A 74 7.11 11.38 11.10
N ALA A 75 7.46 10.12 10.88
CA ALA A 75 8.62 9.48 11.48
C ALA A 75 9.96 10.07 10.99
N LEU A 76 9.98 10.56 9.74
CA LEU A 76 11.17 11.19 9.15
C LEU A 76 11.39 12.61 9.69
N ILE A 77 10.32 13.38 9.84
CA ILE A 77 10.36 14.78 10.30
C ILE A 77 10.62 14.87 11.80
N ASN A 78 10.04 13.97 12.60
CA ASN A 78 10.13 13.99 14.05
C ASN A 78 10.75 12.69 14.58
N PRO A 79 12.03 12.70 15.01
CA PRO A 79 12.70 11.53 15.58
C PRO A 79 12.01 10.94 16.82
N GLY A 80 11.24 11.76 17.55
CA GLY A 80 10.46 11.33 18.72
C GLY A 80 9.11 10.70 18.38
N TYR A 81 8.71 10.67 17.10
CA TYR A 81 7.44 10.08 16.69
C TYR A 81 7.44 8.57 16.96
N ARG A 82 6.34 8.08 17.55
CA ARG A 82 6.10 6.66 17.81
C ARG A 82 4.77 6.25 17.21
N LEU A 83 4.77 5.12 16.50
CA LEU A 83 3.54 4.55 15.96
C LEU A 83 2.70 3.99 17.11
N LYS A 84 1.42 4.33 17.14
CA LYS A 84 0.48 3.82 18.15
C LYS A 84 -0.27 2.62 17.59
N TRP A 85 -0.64 1.68 18.45
CA TRP A 85 -1.31 0.44 18.04
C TRP A 85 -2.58 0.69 17.22
N TYR A 86 -3.37 1.72 17.55
CA TYR A 86 -4.59 2.03 16.81
C TYR A 86 -4.33 2.54 15.38
N GLN A 87 -3.11 2.99 15.06
CA GLN A 87 -2.77 3.38 13.71
C GLN A 87 -2.62 2.16 12.79
N LEU A 88 -2.47 0.95 13.35
CA LEU A 88 -2.48 -0.30 12.59
C LEU A 88 -3.87 -0.62 12.01
N TRP A 89 -4.95 -0.02 12.53
CA TRP A 89 -6.28 -0.18 11.94
C TRP A 89 -6.37 0.33 10.50
N HIS A 90 -5.45 1.21 10.08
CA HIS A 90 -5.38 1.67 8.68
C HIS A 90 -4.90 0.58 7.69
N VAL A 91 -4.47 -0.58 8.18
CA VAL A 91 -4.22 -1.77 7.35
C VAL A 91 -5.53 -2.48 6.96
N LEU A 92 -6.59 -2.32 7.76
CA LEU A 92 -7.85 -3.03 7.53
C LEU A 92 -8.49 -2.75 6.18
N PRO A 93 -8.58 -1.51 5.66
CA PRO A 93 -9.24 -1.27 4.38
C PRO A 93 -8.55 -2.03 3.24
N TYR A 94 -7.22 -2.10 3.26
CA TYR A 94 -6.44 -2.86 2.30
C TYR A 94 -6.70 -4.37 2.44
N LEU A 95 -6.65 -4.93 3.65
CA LEU A 95 -6.93 -6.35 3.86
C LEU A 95 -8.36 -6.73 3.49
N PHE A 96 -9.34 -5.87 3.80
CA PHE A 96 -10.74 -6.08 3.42
C PHE A 96 -10.89 -6.18 1.90
N VAL A 97 -10.28 -5.26 1.14
CA VAL A 97 -10.33 -5.29 -0.32
C VAL A 97 -9.57 -6.50 -0.87
N LYS A 98 -8.33 -6.72 -0.42
CA LYS A 98 -7.51 -7.83 -0.90
C LYS A 98 -8.18 -9.17 -0.59
N MET A 99 -8.50 -9.47 0.66
CA MET A 99 -9.11 -10.76 1.00
C MET A 99 -10.52 -10.89 0.42
N GLY A 100 -11.31 -9.81 0.42
CA GLY A 100 -12.65 -9.80 -0.16
C GLY A 100 -12.66 -10.14 -1.64
N SER A 101 -11.70 -9.63 -2.42
CA SER A 101 -11.60 -9.97 -3.84
C SER A 101 -11.31 -11.44 -4.08
N TYR A 102 -10.44 -12.07 -3.28
CA TYR A 102 -10.14 -13.51 -3.40
C TYR A 102 -11.30 -14.38 -2.91
N ILE A 103 -11.99 -14.00 -1.83
CA ILE A 103 -13.11 -14.79 -1.28
C ILE A 103 -14.33 -14.74 -2.20
N TRP A 104 -14.64 -13.57 -2.77
CA TRP A 104 -15.81 -13.38 -3.62
C TRP A 104 -15.51 -13.53 -5.12
N GLY A 105 -14.25 -13.80 -5.51
CA GLY A 105 -13.85 -13.92 -6.91
C GLY A 105 -14.06 -12.63 -7.71
N VAL A 106 -13.84 -11.48 -7.08
CA VAL A 106 -14.00 -10.19 -7.76
C VAL A 106 -12.76 -9.92 -8.60
N GLU A 107 -12.91 -10.07 -9.90
CA GLU A 107 -11.87 -9.81 -10.88
C GLU A 107 -11.74 -8.32 -11.23
N PHE A 108 -10.53 -7.93 -11.64
CA PHE A 108 -10.25 -6.63 -12.23
C PHE A 108 -10.28 -6.73 -13.75
N ILE A 109 -11.41 -6.35 -14.32
CA ILE A 109 -11.59 -6.20 -15.78
C ILE A 109 -11.85 -4.70 -16.03
N PRO A 110 -10.91 -3.97 -16.66
CA PRO A 110 -11.06 -2.52 -16.85
C PRO A 110 -12.34 -2.12 -17.59
N GLU A 111 -12.75 -2.91 -18.57
CA GLU A 111 -13.93 -2.67 -19.42
C GLU A 111 -15.25 -2.85 -18.66
N ASP A 112 -15.29 -3.80 -17.72
CA ASP A 112 -16.48 -4.15 -16.94
C ASP A 112 -16.54 -3.45 -15.57
N PHE A 113 -15.59 -2.56 -15.26
CA PHE A 113 -15.48 -1.99 -13.91
C PHE A 113 -16.75 -1.26 -13.44
N TYR A 114 -17.45 -0.59 -14.36
CA TYR A 114 -18.72 0.11 -14.08
C TYR A 114 -19.98 -0.67 -14.50
N ARG A 115 -19.81 -1.92 -14.94
CA ARG A 115 -20.95 -2.79 -15.23
C ARG A 115 -21.73 -3.05 -13.94
N ILE A 116 -23.06 -3.03 -14.02
CA ILE A 116 -23.92 -3.31 -12.87
C ILE A 116 -24.07 -4.83 -12.74
N ASP A 117 -23.57 -5.37 -11.64
CA ASP A 117 -23.57 -6.79 -11.28
C ASP A 117 -23.57 -6.94 -9.73
N PRO A 118 -23.67 -8.16 -9.18
CA PRO A 118 -23.65 -8.38 -7.73
C PRO A 118 -22.38 -7.92 -7.01
N SER A 119 -21.28 -7.67 -7.72
CA SER A 119 -19.99 -7.19 -7.16
C SER A 119 -19.83 -5.65 -7.23
N THR A 120 -20.79 -4.95 -7.83
CA THR A 120 -20.72 -3.49 -8.04
C THR A 120 -20.61 -2.72 -6.74
N TRP A 121 -21.32 -3.14 -5.69
CA TRP A 121 -21.22 -2.53 -4.36
C TRP A 121 -19.78 -2.56 -3.83
N PHE A 122 -19.04 -3.66 -4.09
CA PHE A 122 -17.66 -3.83 -3.64
C PHE A 122 -16.72 -2.90 -4.40
N ARG A 123 -16.88 -2.81 -5.74
CA ARG A 123 -16.10 -1.89 -6.60
C ARG A 123 -16.32 -0.42 -6.21
N VAL A 124 -17.58 -0.02 -6.00
CA VAL A 124 -17.92 1.35 -5.59
C VAL A 124 -17.37 1.67 -4.19
N THR A 125 -17.57 0.76 -3.23
CA THR A 125 -17.06 0.94 -1.86
C THR A 125 -15.53 1.08 -1.85
N MET A 126 -14.82 0.21 -2.58
CA MET A 126 -13.37 0.30 -2.74
C MET A 126 -12.96 1.64 -3.36
N SER A 127 -13.62 2.07 -4.44
CA SER A 127 -13.30 3.33 -5.12
C SER A 127 -13.44 4.54 -4.20
N VAL A 128 -14.55 4.63 -3.46
CA VAL A 128 -14.81 5.72 -2.51
C VAL A 128 -13.77 5.74 -1.40
N ILE A 129 -13.49 4.59 -0.78
CA ILE A 129 -12.50 4.50 0.30
C ILE A 129 -11.09 4.84 -0.22
N SER A 130 -10.76 4.48 -1.46
CA SER A 130 -9.48 4.82 -2.08
C SER A 130 -9.31 6.32 -2.31
N VAL A 131 -10.35 7.03 -2.75
CA VAL A 131 -10.33 8.49 -2.89
C VAL A 131 -10.17 9.16 -1.51
N ILE A 132 -10.94 8.71 -0.51
CA ILE A 132 -10.85 9.23 0.86
C ILE A 132 -9.44 8.99 1.42
N SER A 133 -8.88 7.79 1.23
CA SER A 133 -7.52 7.45 1.66
C SER A 133 -6.48 8.34 0.97
N PHE A 134 -6.59 8.51 -0.35
CA PHE A 134 -5.66 9.34 -1.10
C PHE A 134 -5.62 10.77 -0.60
N ILE A 135 -6.78 11.42 -0.47
CA ILE A 135 -6.87 12.81 0.00
C ILE A 135 -6.47 12.90 1.49
N GLY A 136 -6.99 11.99 2.30
CA GLY A 136 -6.82 11.98 3.76
C GLY A 136 -5.39 11.79 4.23
N TYR A 137 -4.53 11.12 3.45
CA TYR A 137 -3.12 10.94 3.81
C TYR A 137 -2.14 11.75 2.97
N SER A 138 -2.39 11.93 1.67
CA SER A 138 -1.45 12.63 0.79
C SER A 138 -1.36 14.10 1.15
N ALA A 139 -2.50 14.78 1.34
CA ALA A 139 -2.49 16.22 1.66
C ALA A 139 -1.79 16.50 3.01
N PRO A 140 -2.10 15.80 4.13
CA PRO A 140 -1.39 16.03 5.38
C PRO A 140 0.10 15.65 5.34
N SER A 141 0.47 14.63 4.56
CA SER A 141 1.87 14.25 4.35
C SER A 141 2.64 15.40 3.69
N LEU A 142 2.12 15.93 2.56
CA LEU A 142 2.72 17.04 1.84
C LEU A 142 2.82 18.30 2.69
N VAL A 143 1.74 18.67 3.39
CA VAL A 143 1.73 19.82 4.29
C VAL A 143 2.76 19.67 5.40
N SER A 144 2.89 18.48 5.99
CA SER A 144 3.87 18.23 7.05
C SER A 144 5.31 18.40 6.54
N VAL A 145 5.64 17.81 5.39
CA VAL A 145 6.97 17.91 4.79
C VAL A 145 7.28 19.34 4.38
N HIS A 146 6.33 20.06 3.79
CA HIS A 146 6.50 21.44 3.36
C HIS A 146 6.76 22.37 4.55
N ARG A 147 5.95 22.26 5.62
CA ARG A 147 6.16 23.04 6.85
C ARG A 147 7.50 22.74 7.50
N TYR A 148 7.94 21.47 7.49
CA TYR A 148 9.26 21.14 8.01
C TYR A 148 10.36 21.82 7.19
N ARG A 149 10.28 21.76 5.86
CA ARG A 149 11.27 22.38 4.97
C ARG A 149 11.38 23.91 5.09
N ILE A 150 10.26 24.60 5.34
CA ILE A 150 10.28 26.07 5.52
C ILE A 150 10.92 26.48 6.85
N ASN A 151 10.82 25.63 7.88
CA ASN A 151 11.33 25.92 9.22
C ASN A 151 12.73 25.33 9.49
N LEU A 152 13.42 24.85 8.44
CA LEU A 152 14.84 24.45 8.47
C LEU A 152 15.72 25.66 8.17
#